data_AF-V4TLS8-F1
#
_entry.id   AF-V4TLS8-F1
#
_cell.length_a   1.000
_cell.length_b   1.000
_cell.length_c   1.000
_cell.angle_alpha   90.00
_cell.angle_beta   90.00
_cell.angle_gamma   90.00
#
_symmetry.space_group_name_H-M   'P 1'
#
loop_
_entity.id
_entity.type
_entity.pdbx_description
1 polymer ?
#
loop_
_entity_poly.entity_id
_entity_poly.type
_entity_poly.pdbx_seq_one_letter_code
_entity_poly.pdbx_strand_id
1 'polypeptide(L)'
;MSTSNMENFGVRFTGKNYSTWEFQFRLFIMGKELWGHIDGSDLAPTDPPKLAQWQVKDARVMMWIMGSIDQSLVLNLKPYKTAKDMWEYLKK
;
A
#
# COMPACT_ATOMS: atom_id res chain seq x y z
N MET A 1 15.75 20.13 5.19
CA MET A 1 14.63 19.49 4.49
C MET A 1 14.82 17.99 4.68
N SER A 2 14.01 17.35 5.52
CA SER A 2 14.13 15.91 5.73
C SER A 2 13.60 15.23 4.47
N THR A 3 14.48 14.71 3.63
CA THR A 3 14.11 13.72 2.63
C THR A 3 13.37 12.63 3.39
N SER A 4 12.08 12.46 3.10
CA SER A 4 11.35 11.29 3.53
C SER A 4 12.10 10.09 2.96
N ASN A 5 12.94 9.45 3.79
CA ASN A 5 13.61 8.21 3.45
C ASN A 5 12.47 7.21 3.20
N MET A 6 12.08 7.07 1.95
CA MET A 6 11.18 6.01 1.53
C MET A 6 11.92 4.73 1.91
N GLU A 7 11.40 4.02 2.90
CA GLU A 7 12.02 2.78 3.38
C GLU A 7 12.24 1.89 2.16
N ASN A 8 13.50 1.57 1.87
CA ASN A 8 13.89 1.00 0.58
C ASN A 8 13.34 -0.44 0.48
N PHE A 9 12.37 -0.64 -0.41
CA PHE A 9 11.83 -1.96 -0.68
C PHE A 9 12.84 -2.80 -1.46
N GLY A 10 13.16 -3.98 -0.96
CA GLY A 10 14.14 -4.87 -1.61
C GLY A 10 13.71 -5.36 -3.00
N VAL A 11 12.41 -5.45 -3.26
CA VAL A 11 11.86 -5.92 -4.55
C VAL A 11 10.88 -4.90 -5.12
N ARG A 12 11.14 -4.50 -6.37
CA ARG A 12 10.25 -3.69 -7.20
C ARG A 12 9.27 -4.60 -7.95
N PHE A 13 7.97 -4.34 -7.88
CA PHE A 13 6.98 -5.03 -8.70
C PHE A 13 7.03 -4.55 -10.14
N THR A 14 7.17 -5.46 -11.10
CA THR A 14 7.30 -5.17 -12.54
C THR A 14 6.07 -5.57 -13.35
N GLY A 15 4.98 -5.98 -12.70
CA GLY A 15 3.84 -6.62 -13.35
C GLY A 15 4.03 -8.12 -13.61
N LYS A 16 5.24 -8.67 -13.44
CA LYS A 16 5.55 -10.08 -13.75
C LYS A 16 5.96 -10.92 -12.54
N ASN A 17 6.42 -10.27 -11.47
CA ASN A 17 6.99 -10.91 -10.27
C ASN A 17 6.06 -10.80 -9.06
N TYR A 18 4.73 -10.88 -9.28
CA TYR A 18 3.74 -10.63 -8.23
C TYR A 18 3.99 -11.49 -7.00
N SER A 19 4.23 -12.80 -7.14
CA SER A 19 4.42 -13.69 -5.98
C SER A 19 5.61 -13.29 -5.09
N THR A 20 6.75 -12.91 -5.67
CA THR A 20 7.93 -12.49 -4.89
C THR A 20 7.72 -11.13 -4.25
N TRP A 21 7.15 -10.18 -4.99
CA TRP A 21 6.84 -8.85 -4.46
C TRP A 21 5.79 -8.92 -3.36
N GLU A 22 4.70 -9.67 -3.58
CA GLU A 22 3.60 -9.85 -2.64
C GLU A 22 4.10 -10.40 -1.30
N PHE A 23 4.91 -11.46 -1.33
CA PHE A 23 5.45 -12.06 -0.13
C PHE A 23 6.26 -11.07 0.71
N GLN A 24 7.19 -10.34 0.07
CA GLN A 24 7.98 -9.32 0.77
C GLN A 24 7.13 -8.15 1.24
N PHE A 25 6.17 -7.72 0.42
CA PHE A 25 5.31 -6.59 0.73
C PHE A 25 4.41 -6.88 1.92
N ARG A 26 3.85 -8.08 1.95
CA ARG A 26 3.06 -8.59 3.06
C ARG A 26 3.86 -8.60 4.36
N LEU A 27 5.07 -9.16 4.37
CA LEU A 27 5.92 -9.18 5.57
C LEU A 27 6.24 -7.79 6.08
N PHE A 28 6.57 -6.87 5.17
CA PHE A 28 6.82 -5.47 5.51
C PHE A 28 5.61 -4.82 6.18
N ILE A 29 4.43 -4.93 5.58
CA ILE A 29 3.20 -4.32 6.11
C ILE A 29 2.74 -4.98 7.41
N MET A 30 2.89 -6.29 7.54
CA MET A 30 2.64 -7.00 8.82
C MET A 30 3.56 -6.48 9.92
N GLY A 31 4.84 -6.23 9.63
CA GLY A 31 5.77 -5.60 10.57
C GLY A 31 5.42 -4.15 10.97
N LYS A 32 4.48 -3.51 10.25
CA LYS A 32 3.92 -2.19 10.58
C LYS A 32 2.54 -2.27 11.22
N GLU A 33 1.98 -3.47 11.41
CA GLU A 33 0.63 -3.71 11.94
C GLU A 33 -0.49 -3.10 11.07
N LEU A 34 -0.25 -2.99 9.75
CA LEU A 34 -1.18 -2.34 8.81
C LEU A 34 -1.77 -3.28 7.76
N TRP A 35 -1.58 -4.59 7.90
CA TRP A 35 -2.05 -5.57 6.91
C TRP A 35 -3.58 -5.53 6.74
N GLY A 36 -4.30 -5.14 7.77
CA GLY A 36 -5.75 -4.97 7.73
C GLY A 36 -6.25 -3.97 6.69
N HIS A 37 -5.43 -2.99 6.31
CA HIS A 37 -5.75 -2.04 5.23
C HIS A 37 -5.68 -2.68 3.83
N ILE A 38 -4.94 -3.78 3.67
CA ILE A 38 -4.78 -4.48 2.39
C ILE A 38 -5.83 -5.57 2.23
N ASP A 39 -5.97 -6.46 3.22
CA ASP A 39 -6.98 -7.53 3.14
C ASP A 39 -8.41 -7.01 3.43
N GLY A 40 -8.51 -5.84 4.06
CA GLY A 40 -9.76 -5.20 4.43
C GLY A 40 -10.37 -5.75 5.71
N SER A 41 -9.58 -6.39 6.58
CA SER A 41 -10.00 -6.73 7.94
C SER A 41 -10.05 -5.49 8.86
N ASP A 42 -9.30 -4.43 8.55
CA ASP A 42 -9.39 -3.12 9.23
C ASP A 42 -10.33 -2.19 8.45
N LEU A 43 -11.62 -2.28 8.77
CA LEU A 43 -12.68 -1.52 8.10
C LEU A 43 -12.63 -0.03 8.47
N ALA A 44 -12.84 0.83 7.47
CA ALA A 44 -12.95 2.27 7.69
C ALA A 44 -14.08 2.58 8.69
N PRO A 45 -13.78 3.29 9.79
CA PRO A 45 -14.77 3.61 10.82
C PRO A 45 -15.72 4.70 10.34
N THR A 46 -16.91 4.75 10.95
CA THR A 46 -17.92 5.80 10.68
C THR A 46 -17.73 7.06 11.51
N ASP A 47 -17.00 6.97 12.63
CA ASP A 47 -16.68 8.10 13.50
C ASP A 47 -15.62 9.02 12.84
N PRO A 48 -15.88 10.33 12.66
CA PRO A 48 -15.01 11.20 11.87
C PRO A 48 -13.56 11.32 12.38
N PRO A 49 -13.30 11.48 13.70
CA PRO A 49 -11.92 11.48 14.22
C PRO A 49 -11.17 10.18 13.95
N LYS A 50 -11.82 9.03 14.16
CA LYS A 50 -11.22 7.72 13.85
C LYS A 50 -11.01 7.52 12.35
N LEU A 51 -11.94 8.01 11.53
CA LEU A 51 -11.84 7.93 10.07
C LEU A 51 -10.63 8.72 9.55
N ALA A 52 -10.40 9.92 10.09
CA ALA A 52 -9.22 10.71 9.73
C ALA A 52 -7.91 9.96 10.07
N GLN A 53 -7.84 9.31 11.24
CA GLN A 53 -6.67 8.50 11.62
C GLN A 53 -6.49 7.28 10.72
N TRP A 54 -7.60 6.60 10.38
CA TRP A 54 -7.59 5.47 9.44
C TRP A 54 -7.11 5.90 8.06
N GLN A 55 -7.57 7.05 7.54
CA GLN A 55 -7.15 7.59 6.24
C GLN A 55 -5.65 7.92 6.19
N VAL A 56 -5.07 8.42 7.29
CA VAL A 56 -3.62 8.66 7.36
C VAL A 56 -2.83 7.36 7.27
N LYS A 57 -3.29 6.30 7.96
CA LYS A 57 -2.68 4.98 7.89
C LYS A 57 -2.82 4.37 6.49
N ASP A 58 -4.00 4.48 5.90
CA ASP A 58 -4.29 3.97 4.56
C ASP A 58 -3.41 4.67 3.49
N ALA A 59 -3.33 6.00 3.55
CA ALA A 59 -2.46 6.79 2.67
C ALA A 59 -0.98 6.40 2.80
N ARG A 60 -0.54 6.00 4.00
CA ARG A 60 0.82 5.50 4.22
C ARG A 60 1.07 4.17 3.49
N VAL A 61 0.10 3.26 3.55
CA VAL A 61 0.16 1.99 2.80
C VAL A 61 0.14 2.26 1.30
N MET A 62 -0.72 3.17 0.82
CA MET A 62 -0.74 3.58 -0.59
C MET A 62 0.61 4.12 -1.06
N MET A 63 1.28 4.96 -0.24
CA MET A 63 2.61 5.49 -0.53
C MET A 63 3.64 4.37 -0.67
N TRP A 64 3.61 3.36 0.20
CA TRP A 64 4.50 2.20 0.10
C TRP A 64 4.19 1.32 -1.12
N ILE A 65 2.91 1.13 -1.47
CA ILE A 65 2.52 0.44 -2.71
C ILE A 65 3.16 1.17 -3.90
N MET A 66 2.88 2.47 -4.06
CA MET A 66 3.44 3.29 -5.16
C MET A 66 4.98 3.27 -5.17
N GLY A 67 5.60 3.26 -3.99
CA GLY A 67 7.04 3.21 -3.83
C GLY A 67 7.68 1.86 -4.20
N SER A 68 6.89 0.79 -4.19
CA SER A 68 7.36 -0.58 -4.44
C SER A 68 7.03 -1.11 -5.83
N ILE A 69 6.29 -0.38 -6.66
CA ILE A 69 5.93 -0.79 -8.04
C ILE A 69 6.68 -0.01 -9.10
N ASP A 70 6.89 -0.58 -10.29
CA ASP A 70 7.46 0.08 -11.45
C ASP A 70 6.76 1.42 -11.76
N GLN A 71 7.53 2.44 -12.16
CA GLN A 71 7.01 3.78 -12.40
C GLN A 71 5.95 3.78 -13.52
N SER A 72 6.07 2.86 -14.47
CA SER A 72 5.09 2.64 -15.53
C SER A 72 3.70 2.24 -15.02
N LEU A 73 3.60 1.68 -13.81
CA LEU A 73 2.35 1.23 -13.18
C LEU A 73 1.72 2.29 -12.27
N VAL A 74 2.47 3.30 -11.84
CA VAL A 74 2.02 4.27 -10.82
C VAL A 74 0.77 5.03 -11.28
N LEU A 75 0.70 5.47 -12.54
CA LEU A 75 -0.45 6.21 -13.05
C LEU A 75 -1.71 5.36 -13.15
N ASN A 76 -1.57 4.04 -13.29
CA ASN A 76 -2.70 3.12 -13.31
C ASN A 76 -3.40 3.06 -11.95
N LEU A 77 -2.71 3.42 -10.87
CA LEU A 77 -3.28 3.42 -9.53
C LEU A 77 -4.10 4.67 -9.18
N LYS A 78 -4.01 5.74 -9.98
CA LYS A 78 -4.67 7.04 -9.73
C LYS A 78 -6.20 6.96 -9.46
N PRO A 79 -6.98 6.07 -10.10
CA PRO A 79 -8.42 5.99 -9.85
C PRO A 79 -8.76 5.44 -8.45
N TYR A 80 -7.88 4.62 -7.86
CA TYR A 80 -8.14 3.91 -6.61
C TYR A 80 -8.00 4.82 -5.40
N LYS A 81 -8.87 4.61 -4.41
CA LYS A 81 -9.01 5.50 -3.24
C LYS A 81 -8.54 4.86 -1.93
N THR A 82 -8.29 3.57 -1.94
CA THR A 82 -7.80 2.84 -0.77
C THR A 82 -6.59 1.98 -1.13
N ALA A 83 -5.78 1.64 -0.13
CA ALA A 83 -4.68 0.70 -0.29
C ALA A 83 -5.17 -0.68 -0.81
N LYS A 84 -6.31 -1.16 -0.30
CA LYS A 84 -6.97 -2.38 -0.76
C LYS A 84 -7.30 -2.35 -2.25
N ASP A 85 -7.90 -1.27 -2.74
CA ASP A 85 -8.26 -1.15 -4.15
C ASP A 85 -7.03 -1.15 -5.07
N MET A 86 -5.96 -0.46 -4.66
CA MET A 86 -4.68 -0.48 -5.37
C MET A 86 -4.08 -1.89 -5.39
N TRP A 87 -4.13 -2.59 -4.26
CA TRP A 87 -3.62 -3.96 -4.14
C TRP A 87 -4.36 -4.95 -5.04
N GLU A 88 -5.70 -4.92 -5.02
CA GLU A 88 -6.53 -5.79 -5.85
C GLU A 88 -6.36 -5.54 -7.36
N TYR A 89 -5.99 -4.31 -7.76
CA TYR A 89 -5.59 -4.05 -9.14
C TYR A 89 -4.27 -4.73 -9.50
N LEU A 90 -3.25 -4.64 -8.64
CA LEU A 90 -1.91 -5.19 -8.91
C LEU A 90 -1.84 -6.72 -8.87
N LYS A 91 -2.83 -7.36 -8.23
CA LYS A 91 -2.97 -8.82 -8.16
C LYS A 91 -3.42 -9.46 -9.48
N LYS A 92 -3.94 -8.67 -10.42
CA LYS A 92 -4.43 -9.12 -11.73
C LYS A 92 -3.33 -9.11 -12.77
#